data_AF-A0A8T5LP62-F1
#
_entry.id   AF-A0A8T5LP62-F1
#
_cell.length_a   1.000
_cell.length_b   1.000
_cell.length_c   1.000
_cell.angle_alpha   90.00
_cell.angle_beta   90.00
_cell.angle_gamma   90.00
#
_symmetry.space_group_name_H-M   'P 1'
#
loop_
_entity.id
_entity.type
_entity.pdbx_description
1 polymer ?
#
loop_
_entity_poly.entity_id
_entity_poly.type
_entity_poly.pdbx_seq_one_letter_code
_entity_poly.pdbx_strand_id
1 'polypeptide(L)'
;MLKRIDGEWKNPVNIEAVNSEEIEGWPYVTADGNEMWFNRRYLGTPATFRSKRINGEWQKPELIVSQFAGEPTLDKNGNLYFVHHYYDNGVMLEADIYVAYRK
;
A
#
# COMPACT_ATOMS: atom_id res chain seq x y z
N MET A 1 -10.26 -5.06 17.39
CA MET A 1 -8.90 -4.66 16.95
C MET A 1 -8.41 -3.49 17.81
N LEU A 2 -7.13 -3.19 17.77
CA LEU A 2 -6.39 -2.78 18.96
C LEU A 2 -5.34 -1.71 18.56
N LYS A 3 -5.26 -0.54 19.22
CA LYS A 3 -4.34 0.62 19.03
C LYS A 3 -3.58 0.93 20.32
N ARG A 4 -2.27 0.70 20.39
CA ARG A 4 -1.49 0.86 21.62
C ARG A 4 -1.36 2.33 22.04
N ILE A 5 -1.99 2.75 23.13
CA ILE A 5 -1.79 4.04 23.82
C ILE A 5 -1.55 3.71 25.29
N ASP A 6 -0.51 4.27 25.90
CA ASP A 6 -0.09 3.97 27.29
C ASP A 6 0.24 2.48 27.54
N GLY A 7 0.71 1.78 26.51
CA GLY A 7 1.00 0.36 26.57
C GLY A 7 -0.19 -0.54 26.24
N GLU A 8 -1.40 0.01 26.13
CA GLU A 8 -2.64 -0.74 25.92
C GLU A 8 -3.25 -0.52 24.55
N TRP A 9 -3.57 -1.64 23.92
CA TRP A 9 -4.31 -1.70 22.68
C TRP A 9 -5.79 -1.19 22.83
N LYS A 10 -6.25 -0.25 21.97
CA LYS A 10 -7.64 0.31 21.89
C LYS A 10 -8.44 -0.11 20.66
N ASN A 11 -9.76 -0.05 20.68
CA ASN A 11 -10.63 -0.38 19.54
C ASN A 11 -10.12 0.08 18.14
N PRO A 12 -10.31 -0.73 17.07
CA PRO A 12 -9.90 -0.31 15.75
C PRO A 12 -10.71 0.90 15.32
N VAL A 13 -10.15 1.67 14.41
CA VAL A 13 -10.88 2.71 13.72
C VAL A 13 -10.76 2.44 12.23
N ASN A 14 -11.88 2.55 11.53
CA ASN A 14 -11.88 2.53 10.07
C ASN A 14 -11.15 3.79 9.56
N ILE A 15 -10.21 3.63 8.64
CA ILE A 15 -9.54 4.78 8.03
C ILE A 15 -10.34 5.16 6.78
N GLU A 16 -11.43 5.91 6.98
CA GLU A 16 -12.42 6.22 5.92
C GLU A 16 -11.78 6.87 4.68
N ALA A 17 -10.78 7.72 4.87
CA ALA A 17 -10.06 8.35 3.77
C ALA A 17 -9.30 7.36 2.87
N VAL A 18 -8.96 6.17 3.40
CA VAL A 18 -8.14 5.14 2.75
C VAL A 18 -8.97 3.96 2.30
N ASN A 19 -9.97 3.53 3.07
CA ASN A 19 -10.79 2.39 2.69
C ASN A 19 -11.74 2.76 1.53
N SER A 20 -12.13 1.76 0.75
CA SER A 20 -13.14 1.92 -0.30
C SER A 20 -14.06 0.70 -0.36
N GLU A 21 -14.87 0.60 -1.41
CA GLU A 21 -15.68 -0.60 -1.68
C GLU A 21 -14.84 -1.76 -2.25
N GLU A 22 -13.58 -1.49 -2.63
CA GLU A 22 -12.63 -2.48 -3.12
C GLU A 22 -11.94 -3.25 -1.97
N ILE A 23 -11.08 -4.19 -2.33
CA ILE A 23 -10.26 -4.94 -1.36
C ILE A 23 -8.95 -4.19 -1.15
N GLU A 24 -8.76 -3.62 0.03
CA GLU A 24 -7.46 -3.12 0.52
C GLU A 24 -6.69 -4.16 1.35
N GLY A 25 -5.36 -4.18 1.22
CA GLY A 25 -4.52 -5.12 1.97
C GLY A 25 -3.04 -4.75 2.00
N TRP A 26 -2.24 -5.52 2.74
CA TRP A 26 -0.78 -5.41 2.86
C TRP A 26 -0.27 -3.98 3.10
N PRO A 27 -0.72 -3.29 4.17
CA PRO A 27 -0.26 -1.95 4.44
C PRO A 27 1.20 -1.92 4.93
N TYR A 28 1.95 -0.95 4.43
CA TYR A 28 3.25 -0.52 4.90
C TYR A 28 3.17 0.95 5.29
N VAL A 29 3.65 1.30 6.49
CA VAL A 29 3.75 2.69 6.94
C VAL A 29 5.23 3.06 7.00
N THR A 30 5.59 4.21 6.42
CA THR A 30 6.98 4.70 6.45
C THR A 30 7.48 4.90 7.88
N ALA A 31 8.80 4.81 8.08
CA ALA A 31 9.41 4.94 9.40
C ALA A 31 9.11 6.28 10.09
N ASP A 32 8.90 7.35 9.32
CA ASP A 32 8.50 8.67 9.81
C ASP A 32 6.99 8.80 10.06
N GLY A 33 6.19 7.79 9.70
CA GLY A 33 4.75 7.75 9.88
C GLY A 33 3.94 8.65 8.94
N ASN A 34 4.58 9.24 7.92
CA ASN A 34 3.96 10.25 7.05
C ASN A 34 3.30 9.66 5.80
N GLU A 35 3.63 8.43 5.40
CA GLU A 35 3.02 7.77 4.25
C GLU A 35 2.58 6.35 4.60
N MET A 36 1.43 5.95 4.06
CA MET A 36 0.95 4.57 4.07
C MET A 36 0.81 4.08 2.63
N TRP A 37 1.45 2.96 2.35
CA TRP A 37 1.46 2.27 1.08
C TRP A 37 0.69 0.96 1.24
N PHE A 38 -0.16 0.62 0.29
CA PHE A 38 -1.03 -0.56 0.43
C PHE A 38 -1.54 -1.03 -0.94
N ASN A 39 -2.03 -2.27 -0.98
CA ASN A 39 -2.71 -2.80 -2.15
C ASN A 39 -4.15 -2.32 -2.15
N ARG A 40 -4.68 -2.01 -3.32
CA ARG A 40 -6.12 -1.95 -3.59
C ARG A 40 -6.42 -2.65 -4.90
N ARG A 41 -7.53 -3.40 -4.96
CA ARG A 41 -8.04 -3.89 -6.26
C ARG A 41 -8.45 -2.70 -7.13
N TYR A 42 -7.88 -2.63 -8.33
CA TYR A 42 -8.11 -1.57 -9.29
C TYR A 42 -8.15 -2.18 -10.69
N LEU A 43 -9.24 -1.92 -11.42
CA LEU A 43 -9.49 -2.49 -12.76
C LEU A 43 -9.33 -4.03 -12.79
N GLY A 44 -9.81 -4.71 -11.75
CA GLY A 44 -9.79 -6.17 -11.67
C GLY A 44 -8.46 -6.80 -11.22
N THR A 45 -7.43 -6.00 -10.93
CA THR A 45 -6.09 -6.48 -10.57
C THR A 45 -5.58 -5.77 -9.31
N PRO A 46 -4.59 -6.31 -8.57
CA PRO A 46 -3.97 -5.56 -7.48
C PRO A 46 -3.17 -4.38 -8.01
N ALA A 47 -3.23 -3.27 -7.29
CA ALA A 47 -2.45 -2.06 -7.55
C ALA A 47 -1.94 -1.46 -6.24
N THR A 48 -0.78 -0.82 -6.29
CA THR A 48 -0.17 -0.11 -5.17
C THR A 48 -0.66 1.33 -5.10
N PHE A 49 -1.22 1.70 -3.96
CA PHE A 49 -1.68 3.05 -3.63
C PHE A 49 -0.85 3.64 -2.49
N ARG A 50 -0.79 4.97 -2.44
CA ARG A 50 -0.19 5.74 -1.35
C ARG A 50 -1.21 6.71 -0.75
N SER A 51 -1.34 6.71 0.57
CA SER A 51 -1.97 7.79 1.34
C SER A 51 -0.91 8.55 2.12
N LYS A 52 -1.00 9.88 2.13
CA LYS A 52 -0.17 10.73 3.00
C LYS A 52 -0.89 11.02 4.31
N ARG A 53 -0.12 11.28 5.36
CA ARG A 53 -0.62 11.76 6.64
C ARG A 53 -0.34 13.24 6.79
N ILE A 54 -1.40 14.04 6.91
CA ILE A 54 -1.31 15.50 7.03
C ILE A 54 -2.07 15.90 8.30
N ASN A 55 -1.41 16.64 9.19
CA ASN A 55 -1.99 17.10 10.46
C ASN A 55 -2.61 15.95 11.30
N GLY A 56 -1.97 14.77 11.28
CA GLY A 56 -2.41 13.59 12.03
C GLY A 56 -3.43 12.70 11.31
N GLU A 57 -3.97 13.15 10.19
CA GLU A 57 -5.05 12.47 9.45
C GLU A 57 -4.56 11.87 8.12
N TRP A 58 -5.02 10.66 7.82
CA TRP A 58 -4.78 10.03 6.51
C TRP A 58 -5.59 10.72 5.42
N GLN A 59 -4.98 10.92 4.26
CA GLN A 59 -5.59 11.59 3.13
C GLN A 59 -6.11 10.58 2.10
N LYS A 60 -6.93 11.06 1.15
CA LYS A 60 -7.35 10.24 0.01
C LYS A 60 -6.12 9.69 -0.72
N PRO A 61 -6.05 8.37 -0.99
CA PRO A 61 -4.89 7.76 -1.60
C PRO A 61 -4.81 8.04 -3.09
N GLU A 62 -3.59 8.06 -3.60
CA GLU A 62 -3.26 8.15 -5.02
C GLU A 62 -2.72 6.80 -5.52
N LEU A 63 -3.02 6.47 -6.78
CA LEU A 63 -2.49 5.30 -7.46
C LEU A 63 -1.01 5.52 -7.80
N ILE A 64 -0.13 4.59 -7.42
CA ILE A 64 1.31 4.68 -7.71
C ILE A 64 1.74 3.68 -8.78
N VAL A 65 1.40 2.40 -8.61
CA VAL A 65 1.67 1.35 -9.60
C VAL A 65 0.40 0.56 -9.84
N SER A 66 -0.05 0.50 -11.08
CA SER A 66 -1.25 -0.24 -11.48
C SER A 66 -0.91 -1.58 -12.10
N GLN A 67 -1.90 -2.47 -12.10
CA GLN A 67 -1.88 -3.77 -12.76
C GLN A 67 -0.85 -4.72 -12.17
N PHE A 68 -1.38 -5.74 -11.50
CA PHE A 68 -0.62 -6.88 -11.00
C PHE A 68 0.54 -6.52 -10.07
N ALA A 69 0.51 -5.34 -9.44
CA ALA A 69 1.57 -4.81 -8.59
C ALA A 69 1.07 -4.63 -7.15
N GLY A 70 1.71 -5.29 -6.19
CA GLY A 70 1.26 -5.32 -4.81
C GLY A 70 2.38 -5.51 -3.78
N GLU A 71 1.97 -5.61 -2.52
CA GLU A 71 2.80 -5.88 -1.34
C GLU A 71 3.93 -4.83 -1.18
N PRO A 72 3.60 -3.52 -1.24
CA PRO A 72 4.61 -2.48 -1.33
C PRO A 72 5.40 -2.33 -0.02
N THR A 73 6.71 -2.16 -0.15
CA THR A 73 7.59 -1.73 0.94
C THR A 73 8.60 -0.71 0.43
N LEU A 74 9.11 0.15 1.32
CA LEU A 74 10.12 1.13 0.96
C LEU A 74 11.43 0.90 1.73
N ASP A 75 12.56 1.21 1.08
CA ASP A 75 13.82 1.42 1.79
C ASP A 75 13.92 2.85 2.37
N LYS A 76 15.03 3.12 3.07
CA LYS A 76 15.30 4.44 3.69
C LYS A 76 15.44 5.59 2.68
N ASN A 77 15.72 5.28 1.41
CA ASN A 77 15.83 6.29 0.34
C ASN A 77 14.47 6.53 -0.33
N GLY A 78 13.44 5.76 0.02
CA GLY A 78 12.13 5.79 -0.59
C GLY A 78 12.05 5.02 -1.91
N ASN A 79 12.97 4.09 -2.17
CA ASN A 79 12.85 3.16 -3.29
C ASN A 79 11.73 2.17 -2.98
N LEU A 80 10.86 1.95 -3.95
CA LEU A 80 9.70 1.08 -3.81
C LEU A 80 10.03 -0.34 -4.26
N TYR A 81 9.81 -1.30 -3.37
CA TYR A 81 9.86 -2.73 -3.63
C TYR A 81 8.44 -3.28 -3.61
N PHE A 82 8.09 -4.09 -4.60
CA PHE A 82 6.74 -4.61 -4.76
C PHE A 82 6.77 -5.94 -5.52
N VAL A 83 5.80 -6.81 -5.27
CA VAL A 83 5.59 -8.01 -6.06
C VAL A 83 4.87 -7.61 -7.34
N HIS A 84 5.35 -8.12 -8.48
CA HIS A 84 4.70 -7.95 -9.77
C HIS A 84 4.41 -9.31 -10.39
N HIS A 85 3.14 -9.57 -10.69
CA HIS A 85 2.75 -10.73 -11.49
C HIS A 85 2.85 -10.35 -12.96
N TYR A 86 3.84 -10.89 -13.66
CA TYR A 86 4.01 -10.63 -15.08
C TYR A 86 3.16 -11.58 -15.91
N TYR A 87 2.43 -11.03 -16.88
CA TYR A 87 1.58 -11.77 -17.79
C TYR A 87 2.02 -11.56 -19.24
N ASP A 88 1.99 -12.64 -20.01
CA ASP A 88 2.07 -12.59 -21.48
C ASP A 88 0.89 -13.37 -22.06
N ASN A 89 0.17 -12.76 -23.01
CA ASN A 89 -0.99 -13.35 -23.67
C ASN A 89 -2.03 -13.98 -22.70
N GLY A 90 -2.24 -13.37 -21.53
CA GLY A 90 -3.19 -13.82 -20.52
C GLY A 90 -2.70 -14.96 -19.62
N VAL A 91 -1.47 -15.44 -19.81
CA VAL A 91 -0.83 -16.44 -18.96
C VAL A 91 0.08 -15.74 -17.96
N MET A 92 -0.06 -16.07 -16.67
CA MET A 92 0.89 -15.61 -15.65
C MET A 92 2.20 -16.36 -15.82
N LEU A 93 3.29 -15.63 -16.05
CA LEU A 93 4.60 -16.22 -16.28
C LEU A 93 5.43 -16.27 -14.98
N GLU A 94 5.40 -15.20 -14.20
CA GLU A 94 6.17 -15.06 -12.96
C GLU A 94 5.49 -14.14 -11.96
N ALA A 95 5.96 -14.20 -10.71
CA ALA A 95 5.55 -13.38 -9.59
C ALA A 95 6.79 -13.03 -8.76
N ASP A 96 7.52 -12.01 -9.22
CA ASP A 96 8.83 -11.65 -8.67
C ASP A 96 8.80 -10.28 -8.00
N ILE A 97 9.87 -9.97 -7.26
CA ILE A 97 10.04 -8.69 -6.58
C ILE A 97 10.75 -7.71 -7.52
N TYR A 98 10.07 -6.60 -7.79
CA TYR A 98 10.57 -5.50 -8.61
C TYR A 98 10.92 -4.30 -7.72
N VAL A 99 11.82 -3.45 -8.21
CA VAL A 99 12.21 -2.21 -7.55
C VAL A 99 12.01 -1.01 -8.47
N ALA A 100 11.40 0.05 -7.95
CA ALA A 100 11.34 1.36 -8.57
C ALA A 100 12.17 2.36 -7.73
N TYR A 101 13.26 2.83 -8.32
CA TYR A 101 14.14 3.79 -7.65
C TYR A 101 13.54 5.19 -7.64
N ARG A 102 13.56 5.84 -6.48
CA ARG A 102 13.18 7.24 -6.33
C ARG A 102 14.23 8.11 -7.00
N LYS A 103 13.79 9.08 -7.81
CA LYS A 103 14.65 10.11 -8.40
C LYS A 103 14.94 11.24 -7.41
#